data_AF-A0A946ILG6-F1
#
_entry.id   AF-A0A946ILG6-F1
#
_cell.length_a   1.000
_cell.length_b   1.000
_cell.length_c   1.000
_cell.angle_alpha   90.00
_cell.angle_beta   90.00
_cell.angle_gamma   90.00
#
_symmetry.space_group_name_H-M   'P 1'
#
loop_
_entity.id
_entity.type
_entity.pdbx_description
1 polymer ?
#
loop_
_entity_poly.entity_id
_entity_poly.type
_entity_poly.pdbx_seq_one_letter_code
_entity_poly.pdbx_strand_id
1 'polypeptide(L)'
;MKKTPYLLALLPILFLIGLLSINVYLYGDDSLGGSNQLALLFSGALAAIIGILYGNNWKDILEGISKSIKSVTPSIIILLLIGSLAGTWLISGIVPAMIYYGLQILNPEIFLF
;
A
#
# COMPACT_ATOMS: atom_id res chain seq x y z
N MET A 1 4.20 -21.20 24.76
CA MET A 1 3.66 -20.16 23.84
C MET A 1 2.15 -20.19 23.93
N LYS A 2 1.52 -19.15 24.49
CA LYS A 2 0.05 -19.03 24.43
C LYS A 2 -0.30 -18.60 23.00
N LYS A 3 -1.12 -19.38 22.29
CA LYS A 3 -1.64 -18.94 20.99
C LYS A 3 -2.41 -17.64 21.22
N THR A 4 -2.08 -16.59 20.46
CA THR A 4 -2.87 -15.36 20.46
C THR A 4 -4.29 -15.69 19.99
N PRO A 5 -5.34 -15.34 20.75
CA PRO A 5 -6.71 -15.51 20.29
C PRO A 5 -6.91 -14.72 19.00
N TYR A 6 -7.60 -15.31 18.01
CA TYR A 6 -7.83 -14.66 16.71
C TYR A 6 -8.52 -13.29 16.84
N LEU A 7 -9.43 -13.14 17.81
CA LEU A 7 -10.07 -11.87 18.15
C LEU A 7 -9.07 -10.79 18.59
N LEU A 8 -8.01 -11.17 19.30
CA LEU A 8 -6.99 -10.23 19.75
C LEU A 8 -6.03 -9.84 18.63
N ALA A 9 -5.79 -10.73 17.67
CA ALA A 9 -4.99 -10.44 16.49
C ALA A 9 -5.68 -9.43 15.54
N LEU A 10 -7.02 -9.31 15.61
CA LEU A 10 -7.78 -8.31 14.88
C LEU A 10 -7.72 -6.91 15.52
N LEU A 11 -7.36 -6.80 16.80
CA LEU A 11 -7.41 -5.53 17.52
C LEU A 11 -6.52 -4.44 16.89
N PRO A 12 -5.24 -4.70 16.53
CA PRO A 12 -4.41 -3.68 15.86
C PRO A 12 -4.97 -3.24 14.51
N ILE A 13 -5.63 -4.16 13.79
CA ILE A 13 -6.23 -3.89 12.47
C ILE A 13 -7.45 -2.98 12.62
N LEU A 14 -8.36 -3.32 13.54
CA LEU A 14 -9.54 -2.48 13.83
C LEU A 14 -9.13 -1.11 14.36
N PHE A 15 -8.10 -1.07 15.21
CA PHE A 15 -7.53 0.18 15.71
C PHE A 15 -6.95 1.04 14.57
N LEU A 16 -6.22 0.43 13.63
CA LEU A 16 -5.69 1.12 12.45
C LEU A 16 -6.81 1.68 11.57
N ILE A 17 -7.83 0.87 11.26
CA ILE A 17 -8.97 1.30 10.44
C ILE A 17 -9.68 2.48 11.10
N GLY A 18 -9.89 2.42 12.42
CA GLY A 18 -10.48 3.53 13.19
C GLY A 18 -9.65 4.81 13.10
N LEU A 19 -8.33 4.71 13.32
CA LEU A 19 -7.43 5.87 13.21
C LEU A 19 -7.41 6.46 11.80
N LEU A 20 -7.33 5.63 10.76
CA LEU A 20 -7.35 6.11 9.38
C LEU A 20 -8.70 6.75 9.02
N SER A 21 -9.81 6.18 9.48
CA SER A 21 -11.14 6.74 9.24
C SER A 21 -11.31 8.12 9.90
N ILE A 22 -10.86 8.26 11.15
CA ILE A 22 -10.89 9.54 11.88
C ILE A 22 -9.98 10.56 11.18
N ASN A 23 -8.81 10.13 10.74
CA ASN A 23 -7.85 11.00 10.07
C ASN A 23 -8.40 11.54 8.75
N VAL A 24 -8.99 10.69 7.91
CA VAL A 24 -9.65 11.12 6.66
C VAL A 24 -10.86 12.01 6.95
N TYR A 25 -11.64 11.72 8.00
CA TYR A 25 -12.78 12.56 8.39
C TYR A 25 -12.36 13.98 8.83
N LEU A 26 -11.23 14.11 9.53
CA LEU A 26 -10.76 15.40 10.05
C LEU A 26 -9.92 16.19 9.03
N TYR A 27 -9.06 15.51 8.27
CA TYR A 27 -8.04 16.14 7.43
C TYR A 27 -8.27 15.95 5.92
N GLY A 28 -9.22 15.11 5.49
CA GLY A 28 -9.47 14.85 4.08
C GLY A 28 -8.20 14.43 3.33
N ASP A 29 -7.89 15.12 2.23
CA ASP A 29 -6.70 14.85 1.40
C ASP A 29 -5.38 15.16 2.12
N ASP A 30 -5.37 16.08 3.10
CA ASP A 30 -4.18 16.41 3.89
C ASP A 30 -3.78 15.28 4.86
N SER A 31 -4.62 14.26 5.05
CA SER A 31 -4.31 13.07 5.86
C SER A 31 -3.04 12.32 5.37
N LEU A 32 -2.70 12.48 4.08
CA LEU A 32 -1.52 11.92 3.43
C LEU A 32 -0.21 12.62 3.83
N GLY A 33 -0.28 13.83 4.41
CA GLY A 33 0.88 14.67 4.75
C GLY A 33 1.71 14.22 5.97
N GLY A 34 1.36 13.10 6.63
CA GLY A 34 2.11 12.57 7.77
C GLY A 34 1.26 11.84 8.81
N SER A 35 -0.03 12.16 8.87
CA SER A 35 -0.93 11.63 9.88
C SER A 35 -1.17 10.11 9.72
N ASN A 36 -1.22 9.60 8.48
CA ASN A 36 -1.34 8.16 8.21
C ASN A 36 -0.12 7.36 8.69
N GLN A 37 1.08 7.94 8.60
CA GLN A 37 2.32 7.31 9.05
C GLN A 37 2.32 7.12 10.57
N LEU A 38 1.80 8.10 11.31
CA LEU A 38 1.61 7.99 12.77
C LEU A 38 0.58 6.91 13.13
N ALA A 39 -0.54 6.85 12.41
CA ALA A 39 -1.55 5.82 12.63
C ALA A 39 -0.99 4.39 12.46
N LEU A 40 -0.17 4.18 11.43
CA LEU A 40 0.53 2.93 11.20
C LEU A 40 1.52 2.59 12.32
N LEU A 41 2.30 3.57 12.79
CA LEU A 41 3.24 3.38 13.91
C LEU A 41 2.52 3.00 15.20
N PHE A 42 1.42 3.68 15.55
CA PHE A 42 0.65 3.35 16.76
C PHE A 42 0.00 1.97 16.69
N SER A 43 -0.58 1.60 15.54
CA SER A 43 -1.12 0.25 15.34
C SER A 43 -0.02 -0.83 15.40
N GLY A 44 1.13 -0.59 14.78
CA GLY A 44 2.28 -1.49 14.85
C GLY A 44 2.81 -1.66 16.28
N ALA A 45 2.90 -0.56 17.04
CA ALA A 45 3.27 -0.60 18.46
C ALA A 45 2.26 -1.43 19.28
N LEU A 46 0.95 -1.24 19.04
CA LEU A 46 -0.09 -2.03 19.69
C LEU A 46 0.04 -3.53 19.35
N ALA A 47 0.29 -3.88 18.08
CA ALA A 47 0.53 -5.25 17.67
C ALA A 47 1.77 -5.86 18.35
N ALA A 48 2.86 -5.11 18.46
CA ALA A 48 4.09 -5.54 19.13
C ALA A 48 3.86 -5.78 20.63
N ILE A 49 3.14 -4.86 21.32
CA ILE A 49 2.80 -4.99 22.74
C ILE A 49 1.97 -6.27 22.97
N ILE A 50 0.94 -6.51 22.16
CA ILE A 50 0.12 -7.72 22.25
C ILE A 50 0.98 -8.97 22.03
N GLY A 51 1.88 -8.95 21.05
CA GLY A 51 2.80 -10.06 20.78
C GLY A 51 3.68 -10.41 22.00
N ILE A 52 4.26 -9.40 22.64
CA ILE A 52 5.10 -9.57 23.84
C ILE A 52 4.27 -10.09 25.01
N LEU A 53 3.08 -9.54 25.25
CA LEU A 53 2.19 -9.97 26.36
C LEU A 53 1.74 -11.44 26.23
N TYR A 54 1.65 -11.96 25.01
CA TYR A 54 1.31 -13.37 24.74
C TYR A 54 2.51 -14.32 24.67
N GLY A 55 3.70 -13.81 24.99
CA GLY A 55 4.92 -14.62 25.15
C GLY A 55 5.70 -14.84 23.87
N ASN A 56 5.54 -14.00 22.85
CA ASN A 56 6.48 -13.95 21.73
C ASN A 56 7.74 -13.17 22.13
N ASN A 57 8.91 -13.65 21.72
CA ASN A 57 10.14 -12.91 21.97
C ASN A 57 10.26 -11.73 21.00
N TRP A 58 10.96 -10.67 21.43
CA TRP A 58 11.26 -9.53 20.56
C TRP A 58 12.00 -9.93 19.27
N LYS A 59 12.88 -10.93 19.37
CA LYS A 59 13.61 -11.47 18.20
C LYS A 59 12.65 -12.06 17.15
N ASP A 60 11.65 -12.81 17.60
CA ASP A 60 10.65 -13.43 16.72
C ASP A 60 9.80 -12.37 16.02
N ILE A 61 9.42 -11.31 16.75
CA ILE A 61 8.67 -10.16 16.19
C ILE A 61 9.52 -9.45 15.12
N LEU A 62 10.80 -9.18 15.42
CA LEU A 62 11.70 -8.52 14.48
C LEU A 62 11.95 -9.36 13.22
N GLU A 63 12.10 -10.68 13.38
CA GLU A 63 12.25 -11.60 12.25
C GLU A 63 10.98 -11.60 11.38
N GLY A 64 9.80 -11.59 12.00
CA GLY A 64 8.52 -11.46 11.28
C GLY A 64 8.40 -10.16 10.48
N ILE A 65 8.84 -9.03 11.06
CA ILE A 65 8.91 -7.74 10.36
C ILE A 65 9.89 -7.82 9.18
N SER A 66 11.10 -8.35 9.40
CA SER A 66 12.13 -8.51 8.36
C SER A 66 11.64 -9.39 7.21
N LYS A 67 10.97 -10.51 7.50
CA LYS A 67 10.36 -11.39 6.50
C LYS A 67 9.28 -10.68 5.71
N SER A 68 8.44 -9.89 6.37
CA SER A 68 7.39 -9.10 5.72
C SER A 68 7.99 -8.09 4.75
N ILE A 69 9.01 -7.33 5.17
CA ILE A 69 9.73 -6.38 4.32
C ILE A 69 10.34 -7.11 3.11
N LYS A 70 11.07 -8.20 3.34
CA LYS A 70 11.67 -9.01 2.25
C LYS A 70 10.62 -9.49 1.25
N SER A 71 9.43 -9.85 1.71
CA SER A 71 8.35 -10.33 0.83
C SER A 71 7.75 -9.24 -0.06
N VAL A 72 7.74 -7.97 0.40
CA VAL A 72 7.18 -6.85 -0.37
C VAL A 72 8.21 -6.12 -1.23
N THR A 73 9.51 -6.27 -0.96
CA THR A 73 10.59 -5.62 -1.73
C THR A 73 10.52 -5.84 -3.25
N PRO A 74 10.32 -7.07 -3.77
CA PRO A 74 10.22 -7.29 -5.21
C PRO A 74 9.06 -6.50 -5.83
N SER A 75 7.92 -6.44 -5.14
CA SER A 75 6.74 -5.68 -5.59
C SER A 75 7.01 -4.18 -5.66
N ILE A 76 7.72 -3.62 -4.67
CA ILE A 76 8.11 -2.21 -4.67
C ILE A 76 9.02 -1.90 -5.87
N ILE A 77 10.00 -2.78 -6.16
CA ILE A 77 10.88 -2.61 -7.31
C ILE A 77 10.10 -2.64 -8.61
N ILE A 78 9.17 -3.59 -8.77
CA ILE A 78 8.32 -3.69 -9.96
C ILE A 78 7.49 -2.41 -10.13
N LEU A 79 6.84 -1.93 -9.06
CA LEU A 79 6.03 -0.71 -9.11
C LEU A 79 6.86 0.53 -9.48
N LEU A 80 8.09 0.63 -8.96
CA LEU A 80 9.02 1.71 -9.32
C LEU A 80 9.41 1.66 -10.81
N LEU A 81 9.73 0.48 -11.32
CA LEU A 81 10.08 0.29 -12.74
C LEU A 81 8.90 0.62 -13.66
N ILE A 82 7.70 0.14 -13.33
CA ILE A 82 6.47 0.45 -14.09
C ILE A 82 6.19 1.95 -14.04
N GLY A 83 6.31 2.59 -12.87
CA GLY A 83 6.12 4.03 -12.73
C GLY A 83 7.10 4.83 -13.58
N SER A 84 8.39 4.45 -13.57
CA SER A 84 9.40 5.09 -14.42
C SER A 84 9.09 4.89 -15.91
N LEU A 85 8.72 3.67 -16.32
CA LEU A 85 8.40 3.36 -17.72
C LEU A 85 7.18 4.17 -18.19
N ALA A 86 6.11 4.20 -17.39
CA ALA A 86 4.90 4.96 -17.69
C ALA A 86 5.18 6.46 -17.79
N GLY A 87 6.00 7.01 -16.89
CA GLY A 87 6.45 8.40 -16.96
C GLY A 87 7.26 8.70 -18.21
N THR A 88 8.20 7.82 -18.58
CA THR A 88 8.98 7.96 -19.82
C THR A 88 8.09 7.89 -21.05
N TRP A 89 7.11 6.99 -21.11
CA TRP A 89 6.17 6.90 -22.25
C TRP A 89 5.27 8.12 -22.37
N LEU A 90 4.87 8.72 -21.24
CA LEU A 90 4.08 9.94 -21.25
C LEU A 90 4.90 11.11 -21.83
N ILE A 91 6.14 11.31 -21.36
CA ILE A 91 6.99 12.43 -21.78
C ILE A 91 7.52 12.25 -23.21
N SER A 92 7.84 11.02 -23.61
CA SER A 92 8.30 10.72 -24.99
C SER A 92 7.18 10.74 -26.03
N GLY A 93 5.92 10.92 -25.62
CA GLY A 93 4.78 10.98 -26.53
C GLY A 93 4.30 9.61 -27.01
N ILE A 94 4.83 8.50 -26.49
CA ILE A 94 4.41 7.13 -26.85
C ILE A 94 2.94 6.91 -26.47
N VAL A 95 2.53 7.21 -25.22
CA VAL A 95 1.12 7.08 -24.81
C VAL A 95 0.21 8.02 -25.62
N PRO A 96 0.50 9.33 -25.75
CA PRO A 96 -0.28 10.23 -26.60
C PRO A 96 -0.42 9.75 -28.05
N ALA A 97 0.66 9.25 -28.67
CA ALA A 97 0.63 8.75 -30.03
C ALA A 97 -0.24 7.48 -30.15
N MET A 98 -0.13 6.54 -29.22
CA MET A 98 -1.01 5.36 -29.19
C MET A 98 -2.49 5.74 -29.06
N ILE A 99 -2.82 6.74 -28.24
CA ILE A 99 -4.20 7.25 -28.13
C ILE A 99 -4.63 7.88 -29.46
N TYR A 100 -3.81 8.76 -30.03
CA TYR A 100 -4.12 9.47 -31.26
C TYR A 100 -4.36 8.52 -32.44
N TYR A 101 -3.41 7.61 -32.70
CA TYR A 101 -3.54 6.63 -33.77
C TYR A 101 -4.61 5.57 -33.47
N GLY A 102 -4.80 5.20 -32.20
CA GLY A 102 -5.89 4.30 -31.79
C GLY A 102 -7.26 4.89 -32.10
N LEU A 103 -7.48 6.18 -31.82
CA LEU A 103 -8.71 6.88 -32.16
C LEU A 103 -8.90 7.02 -33.68
N GLN A 104 -7.83 7.20 -34.45
CA GLN A 104 -7.91 7.22 -35.91
C GLN A 104 -8.33 5.87 -36.49
N ILE A 105 -7.80 4.75 -35.97
CA ILE A 105 -8.18 3.40 -36.43
C ILE A 105 -9.65 3.10 -36.07
N LEU A 106 -10.14 3.62 -34.95
CA LEU A 106 -11.55 3.49 -34.54
C LEU A 106 -12.49 4.46 -35.27
N ASN A 107 -11.97 5.37 -36.12
CA ASN A 107 -12.80 6.25 -36.93
C ASN A 107 -13.70 5.39 -37.83
N PRO A 108 -15.04 5.59 -37.81
CA PRO A 108 -15.99 4.82 -38.61
C PRO A 108 -15.67 4.75 -40.09
N GLU A 109 -15.01 5.79 -40.64
CA GLU A 109 -14.50 5.73 -42.00
C GLU A 109 -13.52 4.56 -42.12
N ILE A 110 -12.36 4.57 -41.45
CA ILE A 110 -11.36 3.50 -41.58
C ILE A 110 -11.84 2.13 -41.05
N PHE A 111 -12.67 2.11 -40.00
CA PHE A 111 -13.07 0.87 -39.29
C PHE A 111 -14.22 0.10 -39.95
N LEU A 112 -15.17 0.79 -40.62
CA LEU A 112 -16.38 0.17 -41.18
C LEU A 112 -16.33 0.02 -42.71
N PHE A 113 -15.20 0.28 -43.36
CA PHE A 113 -14.99 -0.07 -44.77
C PHE A 113 -14.78 -1.58 -44.96
#